data_AF-A0A166TD20-F1
#
_entry.id   AF-A0A166TD20-F1
#
_cell.length_a   1.000
_cell.length_b   1.000
_cell.length_c   1.000
_cell.angle_alpha   90.00
_cell.angle_beta   90.00
_cell.angle_gamma   90.00
#
_symmetry.space_group_name_H-M   'P 1'
#
loop_
_entity.id
_entity.type
_entity.pdbx_description
1 polymer ?
#
loop_
_entity_poly.entity_id
_entity_poly.type
_entity_poly.pdbx_seq_one_letter_code
_entity_poly.pdbx_strand_id
1 'polypeptide(L)'
;MNGRDCVFVRPVPRSAVKGRSKVAVRSKIMGSGIPCPNPIPRKANIVVPTTATTTTTTAVARISPALSSVSRKSSVTTVASAGSPPDDASSDSSTESASSPPSKILESLNPYGSTLSRLDTVERNSLSRLLHKSNFMQYFIGPTFVDSMQLDMTVHLFSMFDQGKDAYIAMYSAFAATMGLETGEYDPEANLHRGAMAVEQLRSCPLPTLKREELLPWAGLGLGIVYFSNMALGTSAAPVRRYVLSHVRHLLGTAQISSTRTHYILVYMTAVDINECLMQRELPVCGIAPPEEGHVDAYVGVCMPLLQHLYELCRISYHLYHEVDVEEQTLALDVLEKAIEAWQPVIPPDFTNRFTTSEVIHMLAQSRIYKTAAMLFIHRLRYKFGEKDDMASAMSKSIISDLKMTLMVSKDTLRCVSFPYMLAAIEAKDAAEKETAVEAMKSLTDAFNTRYKTSMEAFLNAVWDQRDANPGMSWLDMMPNLPPISVGV
;
A
#
# COMPACT_ATOMS: atom_id res chain seq x y z
N MET A 1 17.86 -14.59 33.69
CA MET A 1 18.58 -13.38 34.16
C MET A 1 18.67 -12.45 32.96
N ASN A 2 18.11 -11.24 32.86
CA ASN A 2 17.29 -10.40 33.74
C ASN A 2 16.09 -9.92 32.91
N GLY A 3 14.89 -10.03 33.49
CA GLY A 3 13.67 -9.46 32.94
C GLY A 3 13.69 -7.93 33.03
N ARG A 4 13.20 -7.27 31.98
CA ARG A 4 12.74 -5.88 32.05
C ARG A 4 11.31 -5.84 31.59
N ASP A 5 10.48 -5.25 32.43
CA ASP A 5 9.05 -5.11 32.31
C ASP A 5 8.66 -4.35 31.04
N CYS A 6 7.96 -5.02 30.14
CA CYS A 6 7.14 -4.35 29.13
C CYS A 6 5.84 -3.91 29.80
N VAL A 7 5.77 -2.64 30.15
CA VAL A 7 4.52 -2.01 30.61
C VAL A 7 3.56 -1.96 29.42
N PHE A 8 2.52 -2.80 29.48
CA PHE A 8 1.38 -2.76 28.56
C PHE A 8 0.61 -1.45 28.75
N VAL A 9 0.70 -0.56 27.77
CA VAL A 9 -0.29 0.53 27.62
C VAL A 9 -1.54 -0.10 27.04
N ARG A 10 -2.55 -0.34 27.88
CA ARG A 10 -3.88 -0.77 27.42
C ARG A 10 -4.55 0.38 26.65
N PRO A 11 -5.24 0.11 25.53
CA PRO A 11 -6.15 1.08 24.94
C PRO A 11 -7.32 1.33 25.90
N VAL A 12 -7.54 2.59 26.27
CA VAL A 12 -8.74 3.01 27.02
C VAL A 12 -9.91 3.13 26.04
N PRO A 13 -11.07 2.50 26.28
CA PRO A 13 -12.26 2.71 25.46
C PRO A 13 -12.76 4.16 25.57
N ARG A 14 -12.98 4.83 24.43
CA ARG A 14 -13.47 6.22 24.33
C ARG A 14 -14.96 6.40 24.67
N SER A 15 -15.48 5.78 25.73
CA SER A 15 -16.88 5.98 26.16
C SER A 15 -17.07 6.60 27.55
N ALA A 16 -16.01 7.05 28.22
CA ALA A 16 -16.17 7.62 29.56
C ALA A 16 -15.20 8.76 29.90
N VAL A 17 -15.33 9.95 29.28
CA VAL A 17 -15.05 11.23 29.97
C VAL A 17 -15.95 12.32 29.39
N LYS A 18 -17.11 12.53 30.02
CA LYS A 18 -17.93 13.74 29.82
C LYS A 18 -17.77 14.62 31.06
N GLY A 19 -17.08 15.75 30.90
CA GLY A 19 -17.16 16.93 31.76
C GLY A 19 -16.37 16.92 33.08
N ARG A 20 -15.33 17.77 33.16
CA ARG A 20 -15.30 18.96 34.04
C ARG A 20 -13.92 19.63 34.06
N SER A 21 -13.97 20.94 33.87
CA SER A 21 -13.13 22.05 34.36
C SER A 21 -11.63 21.89 34.63
N LYS A 22 -10.91 22.84 34.02
CA LYS A 22 -9.62 23.42 34.41
C LYS A 22 -9.49 23.61 35.94
N VAL A 23 -8.46 23.02 36.54
CA VAL A 23 -7.75 23.57 37.72
C VAL A 23 -6.28 23.17 37.62
N ALA A 24 -5.41 24.18 37.58
CA ALA A 24 -3.97 24.02 37.74
C ALA A 24 -3.65 23.70 39.21
N VAL A 25 -2.87 22.65 39.47
CA VAL A 25 -2.30 22.39 40.79
C VAL A 25 -0.78 22.24 40.66
N ARG A 26 -0.11 23.29 41.11
CA ARG A 26 1.29 23.30 41.57
C ARG A 26 1.42 22.32 42.73
N SER A 27 2.40 21.41 42.71
CA SER A 27 2.92 20.83 43.95
C SER A 27 4.44 20.97 44.01
N LYS A 28 4.88 21.43 45.17
CA LYS A 28 6.24 21.75 45.59
C LYS A 28 6.63 20.71 46.65
N ILE A 29 7.88 20.22 46.56
CA ILE A 29 8.83 19.96 47.67
C ILE A 29 8.59 18.74 48.58
N MET A 30 9.50 17.75 48.51
CA MET A 30 10.58 17.40 49.47
C MET A 30 11.31 16.16 48.88
N GLY A 31 12.63 16.00 48.84
CA GLY A 31 13.73 16.60 49.56
C GLY A 31 14.59 15.48 50.15
N SER A 32 15.63 15.04 49.44
CA SER A 32 16.79 14.35 50.03
C SER A 32 17.98 14.45 49.07
N GLY A 33 18.92 15.33 49.40
CA GLY A 33 20.13 15.58 48.62
C GLY A 33 21.30 14.65 48.97
N ILE A 34 22.33 14.69 48.12
CA ILE A 34 23.78 14.72 48.39
C ILE A 34 24.49 14.69 47.01
N PRO A 35 25.68 15.33 46.84
CA PRO A 35 25.86 16.39 45.85
C PRO A 35 26.65 16.01 44.58
N CYS A 36 26.45 16.82 43.54
CA CYS A 36 27.30 16.91 42.34
C CYS A 36 28.70 17.47 42.66
N PRO A 37 29.68 17.17 41.79
CA PRO A 37 30.67 18.16 41.38
C PRO A 37 30.61 18.42 39.86
N ASN A 38 30.40 19.69 39.48
CA ASN A 38 30.68 20.23 38.15
C ASN A 38 32.08 20.93 38.17
N PRO A 39 32.58 21.50 37.08
CA PRO A 39 33.08 20.85 35.86
C PRO A 39 34.52 21.33 35.54
N ILE A 40 35.26 20.61 34.67
CA ILE A 40 36.57 21.08 34.16
C ILE A 40 36.41 21.52 32.69
N PRO A 41 36.85 22.74 32.31
CA PRO A 41 36.72 23.26 30.96
C PRO A 41 37.85 22.75 30.05
N ARG A 42 37.54 22.37 28.81
CA ARG A 42 38.57 22.15 27.77
C ARG A 42 38.54 23.27 26.73
N LYS A 43 39.74 23.78 26.52
CA LYS A 43 40.14 24.95 25.74
C LYS A 43 39.97 24.73 24.24
N ALA A 44 39.61 25.82 23.56
CA ALA A 44 39.87 26.03 22.14
C ALA A 44 41.39 26.06 21.90
N ASN A 45 41.83 25.46 20.79
CA ASN A 45 43.12 25.79 20.19
C ASN A 45 42.95 25.90 18.67
N ILE A 46 43.10 27.15 18.23
CA ILE A 46 43.41 27.59 16.88
C ILE A 46 44.88 27.25 16.63
N VAL A 47 45.20 26.54 15.55
CA VAL A 47 46.51 26.64 14.88
C VAL A 47 46.30 26.52 13.36
N VAL A 48 46.69 27.58 12.66
CA VAL A 48 46.88 27.71 11.21
C VAL A 48 48.31 27.23 10.87
N PRO A 49 48.56 26.61 9.70
CA PRO A 49 49.41 27.25 8.68
C PRO A 49 48.84 27.07 7.26
N THR A 50 48.45 28.13 6.54
CA THR A 50 49.24 28.97 5.58
C THR A 50 49.78 28.23 4.33
N THR A 51 49.15 28.56 3.19
CA THR A 51 49.66 28.81 1.81
C THR A 51 50.35 27.72 0.97
N ALA A 52 49.73 27.40 -0.17
CA ALA A 52 50.19 27.72 -1.54
C ALA A 52 49.04 27.42 -2.54
N THR A 53 48.30 28.41 -3.05
CA THR A 53 48.49 29.10 -4.35
C THR A 53 48.58 28.18 -5.57
N THR A 54 47.47 27.98 -6.28
CA THR A 54 47.49 28.10 -7.75
C THR A 54 46.10 28.48 -8.27
N THR A 55 46.06 29.69 -8.84
CA THR A 55 45.02 30.32 -9.64
C THR A 55 44.88 29.66 -11.01
N THR A 56 43.64 29.36 -11.43
CA THR A 56 43.22 29.63 -12.81
C THR A 56 41.74 29.95 -12.88
N THR A 57 41.48 31.22 -13.16
CA THR A 57 40.21 31.86 -13.52
C THR A 57 39.94 31.59 -15.00
N THR A 58 38.73 31.15 -15.38
CA THR A 58 38.09 31.65 -16.61
C THR A 58 36.57 31.57 -16.51
N ALA A 59 35.94 32.66 -16.92
CA ALA A 59 34.53 32.99 -16.82
C ALA A 59 33.73 32.57 -18.07
N VAL A 60 32.42 32.38 -17.86
CA VAL A 60 31.27 32.81 -18.69
C VAL A 60 31.26 32.45 -20.19
N ALA A 61 30.25 31.68 -20.60
CA ALA A 61 29.51 31.94 -21.84
C ALA A 61 28.08 31.38 -21.79
N ARG A 62 27.11 32.30 -21.83
CA ARG A 62 25.67 32.11 -22.02
C ARG A 62 25.38 32.38 -23.49
N ILE A 63 24.90 31.40 -24.28
CA ILE A 63 24.29 31.65 -25.59
C ILE A 63 23.18 30.62 -25.87
N SER A 64 21.93 31.11 -25.93
CA SER A 64 20.93 30.70 -26.92
C SER A 64 20.75 31.92 -27.84
N PRO A 65 20.39 31.81 -29.14
CA PRO A 65 19.03 31.40 -29.55
C PRO A 65 18.90 30.74 -30.94
N ALA A 66 17.70 30.23 -31.26
CA ALA A 66 16.86 30.67 -32.39
C ALA A 66 16.01 29.56 -33.04
N LEU A 67 14.74 29.93 -33.28
CA LEU A 67 13.72 29.22 -34.05
C LEU A 67 14.11 29.09 -35.53
N SER A 68 13.63 28.03 -36.18
CA SER A 68 13.23 28.10 -37.59
C SER A 68 12.07 27.15 -37.91
N SER A 69 10.95 27.75 -38.27
CA SER A 69 9.77 27.18 -38.92
C SER A 69 10.04 26.90 -40.40
N VAL A 70 9.65 25.74 -40.93
CA VAL A 70 9.31 25.59 -42.36
C VAL A 70 8.12 24.64 -42.51
N SER A 71 7.04 25.19 -43.07
CA SER A 71 5.88 24.52 -43.62
C SER A 71 6.13 24.21 -45.10
N ARG A 72 5.74 23.02 -45.59
CA ARG A 72 5.38 22.81 -47.00
C ARG A 72 4.39 21.65 -47.16
N LYS A 73 3.31 21.92 -47.90
CA LYS A 73 2.21 21.02 -48.26
C LYS A 73 2.52 20.16 -49.48
N SER A 74 1.90 18.97 -49.47
CA SER A 74 1.28 18.13 -50.52
C SER A 74 1.92 17.94 -51.90
N SER A 75 2.07 16.68 -52.30
CA SER A 75 1.48 16.18 -53.56
C SER A 75 1.28 14.66 -53.55
N VAL A 76 0.17 14.27 -54.16
CA VAL A 76 -0.38 12.94 -54.41
C VAL A 76 0.43 12.19 -55.46
N THR A 77 0.65 10.88 -55.32
CA THR A 77 0.64 9.96 -56.47
C THR A 77 0.27 8.54 -56.05
N THR A 78 -0.83 8.07 -56.62
CA THR A 78 -1.37 6.70 -56.60
C THR A 78 -0.64 5.86 -57.65
N VAL A 79 -0.15 4.67 -57.29
CA VAL A 79 0.04 3.55 -58.24
C VAL A 79 -0.25 2.23 -57.52
N ALA A 80 -1.25 1.51 -58.01
CA ALA A 80 -1.53 0.12 -57.69
C ALA A 80 -0.75 -0.80 -58.65
N SER A 81 -0.30 -1.98 -58.18
CA SER A 81 -0.53 -3.27 -58.84
C SER A 81 0.31 -4.41 -58.22
N ALA A 82 -0.42 -5.46 -57.83
CA ALA A 82 -0.14 -6.89 -57.95
C ALA A 82 1.15 -7.52 -57.39
N GLY A 83 0.95 -8.45 -56.45
CA GLY A 83 1.84 -9.56 -56.13
C GLY A 83 1.35 -10.34 -54.91
N SER A 84 0.63 -11.46 -55.13
CA SER A 84 0.40 -12.53 -54.15
C SER A 84 1.19 -13.78 -54.60
N PRO A 85 1.32 -14.86 -53.81
CA PRO A 85 1.60 -15.03 -52.37
C PRO A 85 2.89 -15.90 -52.17
N PRO A 86 3.19 -16.43 -50.97
CA PRO A 86 2.72 -17.78 -50.69
C PRO A 86 2.23 -18.03 -49.25
N ASP A 87 1.43 -19.09 -49.15
CA ASP A 87 0.86 -19.72 -47.98
C ASP A 87 1.90 -20.41 -47.06
N ASP A 88 1.40 -20.81 -45.89
CA ASP A 88 1.90 -21.78 -44.92
C ASP A 88 3.01 -21.36 -43.94
N ALA A 89 2.58 -21.05 -42.71
CA ALA A 89 3.03 -21.79 -41.51
C ALA A 89 2.06 -21.52 -40.35
N SER A 90 1.13 -22.45 -40.15
CA SER A 90 0.41 -22.65 -38.89
C SER A 90 1.40 -22.71 -37.72
N SER A 91 1.33 -21.76 -36.81
CA SER A 91 1.94 -21.88 -35.49
C SER A 91 0.84 -21.96 -34.45
N ASP A 92 0.73 -23.15 -33.87
CA ASP A 92 -0.19 -23.55 -32.81
C ASP A 92 -0.23 -22.53 -31.67
N SER A 93 -1.28 -21.72 -31.66
CA SER A 93 -1.79 -21.09 -30.45
C SER A 93 -2.38 -22.20 -29.59
N SER A 94 -1.54 -22.77 -28.72
CA SER A 94 -2.01 -23.61 -27.62
C SER A 94 -2.79 -22.72 -26.64
N THR A 95 -4.09 -22.56 -26.90
CA THR A 95 -5.06 -22.24 -25.86
C THR A 95 -5.05 -23.41 -24.90
N GLU A 96 -4.24 -23.33 -23.84
CA GLU A 96 -4.37 -24.23 -22.69
C GLU A 96 -5.78 -24.06 -22.14
N SER A 97 -6.61 -25.04 -22.50
CA SER A 97 -7.94 -25.25 -21.96
C SER A 97 -7.91 -25.20 -20.44
N ALA A 98 -8.80 -24.39 -19.86
CA ALA A 98 -9.06 -24.28 -18.43
C ALA A 98 -9.71 -25.55 -17.82
N SER A 99 -9.23 -26.75 -18.19
CA SER A 99 -9.89 -28.04 -17.87
C SER A 99 -9.00 -29.06 -17.16
N SER A 100 -7.86 -28.66 -16.60
CA SER A 100 -7.13 -29.53 -15.68
C SER A 100 -7.94 -29.69 -14.38
N PRO A 101 -8.32 -30.91 -13.96
CA PRO A 101 -9.13 -31.07 -12.76
C PRO A 101 -8.37 -30.57 -11.53
N PRO A 102 -9.04 -29.82 -10.62
CA PRO A 102 -8.41 -29.22 -9.44
C PRO A 102 -7.61 -30.23 -8.59
N SER A 103 -8.04 -31.50 -8.55
CA SER A 103 -7.40 -32.58 -7.79
C SER A 103 -5.94 -32.86 -8.19
N LYS A 104 -5.56 -32.70 -9.47
CA LYS A 104 -4.22 -33.06 -9.96
C LYS A 104 -3.10 -32.15 -9.43
N ILE A 105 -3.42 -30.90 -9.05
CA ILE A 105 -2.46 -29.94 -8.48
C ILE A 105 -2.10 -30.31 -7.03
N LEU A 106 -3.06 -30.87 -6.29
CA LEU A 106 -2.81 -31.37 -4.94
C LEU A 106 -2.12 -32.73 -4.94
N GLU A 107 -2.40 -33.57 -5.94
CA GLU A 107 -1.72 -34.86 -6.12
C GLU A 107 -0.23 -34.71 -6.50
N SER A 108 0.16 -33.62 -7.16
CA SER A 108 1.57 -33.33 -7.47
C SER A 108 2.37 -32.81 -6.27
N LEU A 109 1.71 -32.41 -5.17
CA LEU A 109 2.32 -31.99 -3.89
C LEU A 109 2.68 -33.20 -3.00
N ASN A 110 3.29 -34.22 -3.61
CA ASN A 110 3.67 -35.50 -3.01
C ASN A 110 4.40 -35.42 -1.65
N PRO A 111 5.26 -34.42 -1.32
CA PRO A 111 5.85 -34.31 0.02
C PRO A 111 4.84 -33.97 1.15
N TYR A 112 3.62 -33.53 0.82
CA TYR A 112 2.59 -33.12 1.80
C TYR A 112 1.38 -34.07 1.86
N GLY A 113 1.47 -35.25 1.24
CA GLY A 113 0.33 -36.18 1.10
C GLY A 113 -0.36 -36.57 2.41
N SER A 114 0.39 -36.69 3.52
CA SER A 114 -0.16 -36.96 4.86
C SER A 114 -0.93 -35.80 5.48
N THR A 115 -0.65 -34.58 5.01
CA THR A 115 -1.28 -33.35 5.48
C THR A 115 -2.61 -33.12 4.75
N LEU A 116 -2.64 -33.45 3.45
CA LEU A 116 -3.81 -33.33 2.58
C LEU A 116 -4.91 -34.37 2.85
N SER A 117 -4.56 -35.51 3.43
CA SER A 117 -5.54 -36.52 3.86
C SER A 117 -6.38 -36.06 5.05
N ARG A 118 -5.96 -35.01 5.76
CA ARG A 118 -6.68 -34.46 6.93
C ARG A 118 -7.78 -33.47 6.56
N LEU A 119 -7.82 -33.04 5.30
CA LEU A 119 -8.83 -32.13 4.78
C LEU A 119 -10.11 -32.89 4.45
N ASP A 120 -11.25 -32.29 4.79
CA ASP A 120 -12.52 -32.74 4.24
C ASP A 120 -12.61 -32.43 2.72
N THR A 121 -13.66 -32.93 2.08
CA THR A 121 -13.85 -32.75 0.62
C THR A 121 -14.01 -31.28 0.24
N VAL A 122 -14.70 -30.49 1.07
CA VAL A 122 -14.95 -29.06 0.81
C VAL A 122 -13.65 -28.28 0.97
N GLU A 123 -12.91 -28.49 2.05
CA GLU A 123 -11.62 -27.86 2.29
C GLU A 123 -10.60 -28.20 1.20
N ARG A 124 -10.56 -29.46 0.76
CA ARG A 124 -9.69 -29.89 -0.35
C ARG A 124 -10.05 -29.17 -1.65
N ASN A 125 -11.34 -29.04 -1.96
CA ASN A 125 -11.79 -28.32 -3.15
C ASN A 125 -11.47 -26.82 -3.07
N SER A 126 -11.69 -26.19 -1.91
CA SER A 126 -11.37 -24.78 -1.68
C SER A 126 -9.88 -24.52 -1.81
N LEU A 127 -9.02 -25.32 -1.16
CA LEU A 127 -7.58 -25.18 -1.28
C LEU A 127 -7.08 -25.46 -2.69
N SER A 128 -7.64 -26.46 -3.35
CA SER A 128 -7.32 -26.78 -4.74
C SER A 128 -7.56 -25.59 -5.68
N ARG A 129 -8.73 -24.96 -5.54
CA ARG A 129 -9.10 -23.81 -6.35
C ARG A 129 -8.33 -22.55 -5.93
N LEU A 130 -8.07 -22.36 -4.63
CA LEU A 130 -7.16 -21.30 -4.16
C LEU A 130 -5.81 -21.42 -4.84
N LEU A 131 -5.25 -22.63 -4.86
CA LEU A 131 -3.96 -22.92 -5.45
C LEU A 131 -3.97 -22.88 -6.99
N HIS A 132 -5.08 -22.53 -7.65
CA HIS A 132 -5.11 -22.39 -9.10
C HIS A 132 -4.67 -21.00 -9.55
N LYS A 133 -3.75 -20.94 -10.53
CA LYS A 133 -3.12 -19.68 -11.00
C LYS A 133 -4.09 -18.59 -11.40
N SER A 134 -5.20 -18.95 -12.08
CA SER A 134 -6.20 -17.99 -12.54
C SER A 134 -6.85 -17.18 -11.42
N ASN A 135 -6.91 -17.73 -10.21
CA ASN A 135 -7.56 -17.09 -9.06
C ASN A 135 -6.60 -16.15 -8.32
N PHE A 136 -5.28 -16.32 -8.48
CA PHE A 136 -4.27 -15.45 -7.87
C PHE A 136 -4.04 -14.14 -8.61
N MET A 137 -4.27 -14.11 -9.93
CA MET A 137 -4.05 -12.92 -10.76
C MET A 137 -4.75 -11.66 -10.23
N GLN A 138 -5.86 -11.82 -9.53
CA GLN A 138 -6.71 -10.70 -9.12
C GLN A 138 -6.16 -9.93 -7.91
N TYR A 139 -5.12 -10.44 -7.23
CA TYR A 139 -4.51 -9.79 -6.06
C TYR A 139 -3.25 -8.96 -6.37
N PHE A 140 -2.66 -9.11 -7.55
CA PHE A 140 -1.35 -8.54 -7.89
C PHE A 140 -1.44 -7.66 -9.12
N ILE A 141 -0.46 -6.75 -9.31
CA ILE A 141 -0.43 -5.83 -10.46
C ILE A 141 -0.59 -6.57 -11.80
N GLY A 142 -0.05 -7.78 -11.95
CA GLY A 142 -0.28 -8.57 -13.15
C GLY A 142 0.29 -9.99 -13.16
N PRO A 143 0.17 -10.68 -14.32
CA PRO A 143 0.42 -12.11 -14.47
C PRO A 143 1.86 -12.55 -14.16
N THR A 144 2.86 -11.69 -14.38
CA THR A 144 4.28 -12.06 -14.25
C THR A 144 4.66 -12.45 -12.83
N PHE A 145 3.89 -11.99 -11.83
CA PHE A 145 4.11 -12.32 -10.43
C PHE A 145 3.48 -13.64 -9.99
N VAL A 146 2.45 -14.12 -10.70
CA VAL A 146 1.54 -15.19 -10.24
C VAL A 146 2.28 -16.46 -9.86
N ASP A 147 3.20 -16.92 -10.70
CA ASP A 147 3.88 -18.20 -10.50
C ASP A 147 4.73 -18.20 -9.22
N SER A 148 5.52 -17.14 -9.02
CA SER A 148 6.35 -16.99 -7.82
C SER A 148 5.50 -16.86 -6.55
N MET A 149 4.41 -16.10 -6.61
CA MET A 149 3.55 -15.83 -5.45
C MET A 149 2.69 -17.05 -5.09
N GLN A 150 2.17 -17.76 -6.08
CA GLN A 150 1.46 -19.02 -5.89
C GLN A 150 2.37 -20.03 -5.19
N LEU A 151 3.62 -20.16 -5.65
CA LEU A 151 4.60 -21.05 -5.03
C LEU A 151 4.88 -20.64 -3.58
N ASP A 152 5.18 -19.38 -3.32
CA ASP A 152 5.46 -18.86 -1.97
C ASP A 152 4.27 -19.08 -1.03
N MET A 153 3.04 -18.76 -1.47
CA MET A 153 1.83 -18.99 -0.68
C MET A 153 1.58 -20.47 -0.40
N THR A 154 1.86 -21.34 -1.37
CA THR A 154 1.78 -22.79 -1.20
C THR A 154 2.76 -23.25 -0.12
N VAL A 155 4.02 -22.82 -0.21
CA VAL A 155 5.07 -23.15 0.77
C VAL A 155 4.68 -22.63 2.15
N HIS A 156 4.19 -21.39 2.27
CA HIS A 156 3.74 -20.81 3.53
C HIS A 156 2.59 -21.59 4.16
N LEU A 157 1.55 -21.92 3.37
CA LEU A 157 0.41 -22.70 3.82
C LEU A 157 0.87 -24.06 4.36
N PHE A 158 1.69 -24.79 3.62
CA PHE A 158 2.11 -26.14 4.05
C PHE A 158 3.13 -26.13 5.18
N SER A 159 3.95 -25.09 5.30
CA SER A 159 4.91 -24.93 6.40
C SER A 159 4.25 -24.70 7.76
N MET A 160 3.04 -24.11 7.76
CA MET A 160 2.24 -23.93 8.98
C MET A 160 0.82 -24.44 8.78
N PHE A 161 0.66 -25.63 8.21
CA PHE A 161 -0.66 -26.10 7.80
C PHE A 161 -1.67 -26.15 8.96
N ASP A 162 -1.23 -26.64 10.12
CA ASP A 162 -2.07 -26.78 11.30
C ASP A 162 -2.59 -25.44 11.85
N GLN A 163 -1.76 -24.40 11.77
CA GLN A 163 -2.09 -23.07 12.26
C GLN A 163 -2.71 -22.18 11.16
N GLY A 164 -2.38 -22.48 9.90
CA GLY A 164 -2.61 -21.61 8.76
C GLY A 164 -3.83 -21.96 7.93
N LYS A 165 -4.24 -23.24 7.86
CA LYS A 165 -5.26 -23.69 6.89
C LYS A 165 -6.54 -22.87 6.94
N ASP A 166 -7.02 -22.54 8.15
CA ASP A 166 -8.30 -21.85 8.32
C ASP A 166 -8.23 -20.42 7.78
N ALA A 167 -7.07 -19.76 7.86
CA ALA A 167 -6.88 -18.42 7.29
C ALA A 167 -6.94 -18.43 5.76
N TYR A 168 -6.24 -19.38 5.13
CA TYR A 168 -6.18 -19.50 3.67
C TYR A 168 -7.53 -19.96 3.09
N ILE A 169 -8.20 -20.91 3.74
CA ILE A 169 -9.55 -21.35 3.36
C ILE A 169 -10.55 -20.20 3.53
N ALA A 170 -10.49 -19.48 4.66
CA ALA A 170 -11.39 -18.36 4.90
C ALA A 170 -11.23 -17.24 3.88
N MET A 171 -9.97 -16.87 3.63
CA MET A 171 -9.58 -15.92 2.60
C MET A 171 -10.10 -16.31 1.22
N TYR A 172 -9.82 -17.54 0.78
CA TYR A 172 -10.22 -17.99 -0.54
C TYR A 172 -11.74 -18.06 -0.69
N SER A 173 -12.43 -18.61 0.31
CA SER A 173 -13.89 -18.79 0.23
C SER A 173 -14.60 -17.43 0.20
N ALA A 174 -14.11 -16.45 0.97
CA ALA A 174 -14.61 -15.08 0.94
C ALA A 174 -14.36 -14.41 -0.43
N PHE A 175 -13.15 -14.60 -0.98
CA PHE A 175 -12.81 -14.13 -2.31
C PHE A 175 -13.71 -14.73 -3.38
N ALA A 176 -13.80 -16.06 -3.43
CA ALA A 176 -14.59 -16.77 -4.44
C ALA A 176 -16.07 -16.40 -4.35
N ALA A 177 -16.62 -16.22 -3.15
CA ALA A 177 -17.98 -15.73 -2.95
C ALA A 177 -18.16 -14.31 -3.51
N THR A 178 -17.18 -13.42 -3.29
CA THR A 178 -17.26 -12.04 -3.78
C THR A 178 -17.06 -11.93 -5.29
N MET A 179 -16.34 -12.88 -5.87
CA MET A 179 -16.16 -13.02 -7.32
C MET A 179 -17.35 -13.65 -8.04
N GLY A 180 -18.35 -14.16 -7.30
CA GLY A 180 -19.39 -14.99 -7.89
C GLY A 180 -18.86 -16.28 -8.51
N LEU A 181 -17.67 -16.74 -8.10
CA LEU A 181 -17.14 -18.03 -8.51
C LEU A 181 -17.96 -19.12 -7.83
N GLU A 182 -18.02 -20.30 -8.45
CA GLU A 182 -18.55 -21.46 -7.76
C GLU A 182 -17.74 -21.69 -6.49
N THR A 183 -18.42 -21.64 -5.35
CA THR A 183 -17.83 -21.89 -4.04
C THR A 183 -18.29 -23.22 -3.44
N GLY A 184 -19.17 -23.96 -4.12
CA GLY A 184 -19.80 -25.15 -3.59
C GLY A 184 -20.72 -24.79 -2.40
N GLU A 185 -20.60 -25.52 -1.30
CA GLU A 185 -21.30 -25.28 -0.03
C GLU A 185 -20.68 -24.10 0.74
N TYR A 186 -20.67 -22.89 0.16
CA TYR A 186 -20.23 -21.71 0.90
C TYR A 186 -21.23 -21.38 2.00
N ASP A 187 -20.80 -21.57 3.24
CA ASP A 187 -21.47 -21.08 4.41
C ASP A 187 -20.73 -19.84 4.97
N PRO A 188 -21.32 -18.63 4.88
CA PRO A 188 -20.75 -17.42 5.45
C PRO A 188 -20.44 -17.55 6.95
N GLU A 189 -21.27 -18.25 7.72
CA GLU A 189 -21.10 -18.40 9.17
C GLU A 189 -19.93 -19.32 9.49
N ALA A 190 -19.84 -20.48 8.84
CA ALA A 190 -18.65 -21.33 8.94
C ALA A 190 -17.38 -20.61 8.47
N ASN A 191 -17.48 -19.73 7.45
CA ASN A 191 -16.33 -18.96 6.98
C ASN A 191 -15.88 -17.90 8.01
N LEU A 192 -16.83 -17.25 8.67
CA LEU A 192 -16.55 -16.36 9.80
C LEU A 192 -15.90 -17.11 10.97
N HIS A 193 -16.39 -18.30 11.29
CA HIS A 193 -15.81 -19.15 12.31
C HIS A 193 -14.35 -19.51 12.00
N ARG A 194 -14.05 -19.90 10.75
CA ARG A 194 -12.67 -20.15 10.28
C ARG A 194 -11.79 -18.90 10.41
N GLY A 195 -12.29 -17.73 10.04
CA GLY A 195 -11.57 -16.47 10.23
C GLY A 195 -11.25 -16.18 11.70
N ALA A 196 -12.20 -16.45 12.61
CA ALA A 196 -11.97 -16.31 14.05
C ALA A 196 -10.93 -17.32 14.57
N MET A 197 -11.01 -18.58 14.14
CA MET A 197 -10.00 -19.60 14.46
C MET A 197 -8.61 -19.19 13.97
N ALA A 198 -8.49 -18.65 12.77
CA ALA A 198 -7.21 -18.15 12.24
C ALA A 198 -6.59 -17.06 13.12
N VAL A 199 -7.41 -16.11 13.61
CA VAL A 199 -6.95 -15.09 14.57
C VAL A 199 -6.51 -15.72 15.89
N GLU A 200 -7.25 -16.71 16.39
CA GLU A 200 -6.87 -17.44 17.60
C GLU A 200 -5.54 -18.20 17.41
N GLN A 201 -5.34 -18.85 16.26
CA GLN A 201 -4.10 -19.54 15.91
C GLN A 201 -2.92 -18.58 15.81
N LEU A 202 -3.09 -17.42 15.16
CA LEU A 202 -2.03 -16.40 15.09
C LEU A 202 -1.63 -15.90 16.49
N ARG A 203 -2.59 -15.82 17.42
CA ARG A 203 -2.36 -15.40 18.81
C ARG A 203 -1.72 -16.49 19.66
N SER A 204 -2.03 -17.76 19.40
CA SER A 204 -1.58 -18.90 20.22
C SER A 204 -0.31 -19.57 19.69
N CYS A 205 0.04 -19.38 18.41
CA CYS A 205 1.24 -19.99 17.87
C CYS A 205 2.49 -19.37 18.54
N PRO A 206 3.56 -20.16 18.71
CA PRO A 206 4.85 -19.62 19.10
C PRO A 206 5.25 -18.50 18.14
N LEU A 207 5.78 -17.41 18.68
CA LEU A 207 6.34 -16.36 17.84
C LEU A 207 7.48 -16.96 17.00
N PRO A 208 7.54 -16.66 15.70
CA PRO A 208 8.59 -17.19 14.84
C PRO A 208 9.95 -16.71 15.32
N THR A 209 11.00 -17.51 15.12
CA THR A 209 12.36 -17.02 15.30
C THR A 209 12.72 -16.01 14.21
N LEU A 210 13.92 -15.43 14.28
CA LEU A 210 14.41 -14.50 13.25
C LEU A 210 14.74 -15.20 11.91
N LYS A 211 14.50 -16.51 11.82
CA LYS A 211 14.72 -17.29 10.60
C LYS A 211 13.58 -17.05 9.62
N ARG A 212 13.95 -16.73 8.39
CA ARG A 212 13.02 -16.48 7.29
C ARG A 212 12.00 -17.61 7.09
N GLU A 213 12.46 -18.86 7.14
CA GLU A 213 11.65 -20.06 6.92
C GLU A 213 10.51 -20.25 7.93
N GLU A 214 10.60 -19.63 9.11
CA GLU A 214 9.54 -19.63 10.11
C GLU A 214 8.72 -18.34 10.03
N LEU A 215 9.40 -17.21 9.78
CA LEU A 215 8.79 -15.89 9.81
C LEU A 215 7.84 -15.62 8.65
N LEU A 216 8.20 -15.98 7.42
CA LEU A 216 7.38 -15.68 6.25
C LEU A 216 6.07 -16.48 6.22
N PRO A 217 6.05 -17.80 6.54
CA PRO A 217 4.80 -18.51 6.76
C PRO A 217 3.93 -17.86 7.83
N TRP A 218 4.52 -17.44 8.95
CA TRP A 218 3.81 -16.75 10.03
C TRP A 218 3.20 -15.41 9.60
N ALA A 219 3.96 -14.60 8.87
CA ALA A 219 3.43 -13.37 8.28
C ALA A 219 2.36 -13.66 7.21
N GLY A 220 2.49 -14.77 6.47
CA GLY A 220 1.52 -15.26 5.49
C GLY A 220 0.17 -15.60 6.11
N LEU A 221 0.15 -16.23 7.30
CA LEU A 221 -1.06 -16.43 8.11
C LEU A 221 -1.72 -15.08 8.42
N GLY A 222 -0.95 -14.10 8.88
CA GLY A 222 -1.43 -12.73 9.09
C GLY A 222 -2.02 -12.10 7.84
N LEU A 223 -1.37 -12.26 6.68
CA LEU A 223 -1.87 -11.76 5.40
C LEU A 223 -3.18 -12.42 4.99
N GLY A 224 -3.31 -13.74 5.18
CA GLY A 224 -4.55 -14.48 4.93
C GLY A 224 -5.73 -13.93 5.75
N ILE A 225 -5.51 -13.66 7.04
CA ILE A 225 -6.51 -13.04 7.91
C ILE A 225 -6.89 -11.64 7.42
N VAL A 226 -5.91 -10.85 6.98
CA VAL A 226 -6.14 -9.49 6.47
C VAL A 226 -6.98 -9.51 5.20
N TYR A 227 -6.66 -10.39 4.25
CA TYR A 227 -7.47 -10.56 3.04
C TYR A 227 -8.87 -11.05 3.35
N PHE A 228 -9.00 -12.05 4.22
CA PHE A 228 -10.30 -12.52 4.68
C PHE A 228 -11.12 -11.36 5.26
N SER A 229 -10.53 -10.56 6.16
CA SER A 229 -11.22 -9.42 6.77
C SER A 229 -11.65 -8.38 5.75
N ASN A 230 -10.79 -8.10 4.76
CA ASN A 230 -11.10 -7.15 3.70
C ASN A 230 -12.28 -7.66 2.85
N MET A 231 -12.22 -8.91 2.37
CA MET A 231 -13.24 -9.47 1.48
C MET A 231 -14.56 -9.79 2.21
N ALA A 232 -14.49 -10.45 3.36
CA ALA A 232 -15.68 -10.92 4.09
C ALA A 232 -16.33 -9.82 4.94
N LEU A 233 -15.54 -8.91 5.52
CA LEU A 233 -16.01 -7.92 6.49
C LEU A 233 -15.94 -6.47 5.97
N GLY A 234 -15.20 -6.21 4.89
CA GLY A 234 -14.95 -4.83 4.42
C GLY A 234 -14.04 -4.03 5.36
N THR A 235 -13.28 -4.71 6.24
CA THR A 235 -12.42 -4.06 7.23
C THR A 235 -10.96 -4.41 6.99
N SER A 236 -10.06 -3.55 7.46
CA SER A 236 -8.65 -3.64 7.12
C SER A 236 -7.82 -4.61 7.97
N ALA A 237 -8.41 -5.16 9.03
CA ALA A 237 -7.73 -5.93 10.06
C ALA A 237 -6.45 -5.23 10.61
N ALA A 238 -6.50 -3.91 10.82
CA ALA A 238 -5.38 -3.14 11.34
C ALA A 238 -4.71 -3.76 12.59
N PRO A 239 -5.43 -4.31 13.60
CA PRO A 239 -4.79 -4.96 14.74
C PRO A 239 -3.89 -6.15 14.34
N VAL A 240 -4.32 -6.96 13.38
CA VAL A 240 -3.57 -8.13 12.90
C VAL A 240 -2.34 -7.68 12.11
N ARG A 241 -2.49 -6.74 11.18
CA ARG A 241 -1.34 -6.19 10.44
C ARG A 241 -0.31 -5.59 11.39
N ARG A 242 -0.75 -4.71 12.30
CA ARG A 242 0.13 -4.03 13.24
C ARG A 242 0.79 -5.00 14.22
N TYR A 243 0.09 -6.06 14.62
CA TYR A 243 0.68 -7.16 15.40
C TYR A 243 1.82 -7.82 14.62
N VAL A 244 1.60 -8.25 13.38
CA VAL A 244 2.66 -8.85 12.55
C VAL A 244 3.83 -7.89 12.34
N LEU A 245 3.54 -6.66 11.91
CA LEU A 245 4.55 -5.61 11.68
C LEU A 245 5.38 -5.33 12.94
N SER A 246 4.77 -5.30 14.13
CA SER A 246 5.48 -5.03 15.38
C SER A 246 6.53 -6.09 15.73
N HIS A 247 6.32 -7.33 15.29
CA HIS A 247 7.25 -8.43 15.48
C HIS A 247 8.35 -8.45 14.42
N VAL A 248 8.07 -8.02 13.20
CA VAL A 248 9.06 -8.01 12.10
C VAL A 248 9.84 -6.70 11.98
N ARG A 249 9.39 -5.60 12.60
CA ARG A 249 9.97 -4.24 12.42
C ARG A 249 11.48 -4.18 12.61
N HIS A 250 12.02 -4.93 13.57
CA HIS A 250 13.44 -4.92 13.92
C HIS A 250 14.31 -5.68 12.91
N LEU A 251 13.66 -6.39 11.98
CA LEU A 251 14.28 -7.22 10.96
C LEU A 251 14.08 -6.64 9.55
N LEU A 252 13.25 -5.61 9.39
CA LEU A 252 13.09 -4.93 8.11
C LEU A 252 14.42 -4.28 7.69
N GLY A 253 14.87 -4.56 6.46
CA GLY A 253 16.17 -4.13 5.95
C GLY A 253 17.37 -4.98 6.39
N THR A 254 17.16 -6.03 7.19
CA THR A 254 18.21 -6.98 7.58
C THR A 254 18.31 -8.14 6.57
N ALA A 255 19.49 -8.76 6.48
CA ALA A 255 19.70 -9.93 5.60
C ALA A 255 18.82 -11.14 5.97
N GLN A 256 18.32 -11.19 7.21
CA GLN A 256 17.46 -12.26 7.73
C GLN A 256 16.10 -12.28 7.03
N ILE A 257 15.56 -11.13 6.62
CA ILE A 257 14.29 -11.03 5.91
C ILE A 257 14.47 -10.56 4.47
N SER A 258 15.55 -9.82 4.17
CA SER A 258 15.86 -9.33 2.84
C SER A 258 16.94 -10.20 2.19
N SER A 259 16.53 -11.00 1.21
CA SER A 259 17.44 -11.63 0.24
C SER A 259 17.37 -10.75 -0.99
N THR A 260 18.25 -9.76 -1.12
CA THR A 260 18.25 -8.72 -2.19
C THR A 260 16.95 -7.92 -2.39
N ARG A 261 15.83 -8.36 -1.80
CA ARG A 261 14.46 -7.88 -2.02
C ARG A 261 13.64 -8.07 -0.75
N THR A 262 12.87 -7.04 -0.40
CA THR A 262 11.86 -7.13 0.66
C THR A 262 10.71 -8.01 0.15
N HIS A 263 10.27 -8.94 1.00
CA HIS A 263 9.20 -9.87 0.63
C HIS A 263 7.84 -9.16 0.50
N TYR A 264 7.05 -9.49 -0.52
CA TYR A 264 5.79 -8.81 -0.88
C TYR A 264 4.79 -8.71 0.28
N ILE A 265 4.70 -9.74 1.14
CA ILE A 265 3.82 -9.75 2.32
C ILE A 265 4.08 -8.52 3.19
N LEU A 266 5.35 -8.21 3.41
CA LEU A 266 5.78 -7.11 4.25
C LEU A 266 5.60 -5.77 3.55
N VAL A 267 5.82 -5.72 2.23
CA VAL A 267 5.55 -4.54 1.41
C VAL A 267 4.07 -4.17 1.51
N TYR A 268 3.17 -5.13 1.26
CA TYR A 268 1.72 -4.93 1.35
C TYR A 268 1.30 -4.48 2.75
N MET A 269 1.68 -5.21 3.80
CA MET A 269 1.29 -4.86 5.17
C MET A 269 1.76 -3.46 5.57
N THR A 270 3.00 -3.11 5.21
CA THR A 270 3.58 -1.80 5.51
C THR A 270 2.90 -0.69 4.72
N ALA A 271 2.63 -0.91 3.43
CA ALA A 271 1.94 0.07 2.57
C ALA A 271 0.51 0.37 3.07
N VAL A 272 -0.26 -0.66 3.43
CA VAL A 272 -1.61 -0.46 4.01
C VAL A 272 -1.53 0.27 5.36
N ASP A 273 -0.56 -0.10 6.22
CA ASP A 273 -0.37 0.59 7.51
C ASP A 273 -0.01 2.07 7.33
N ILE A 274 0.84 2.40 6.37
CA ILE A 274 1.18 3.79 6.02
C ILE A 274 -0.06 4.55 5.54
N ASN A 275 -0.82 3.99 4.57
CA ASN A 275 -2.01 4.65 4.03
C ASN A 275 -3.08 4.92 5.11
N GLU A 276 -3.33 3.96 5.99
CA GLU A 276 -4.26 4.16 7.12
C GLU A 276 -3.74 5.18 8.13
N CYS A 277 -2.45 5.15 8.44
CA CYS A 277 -1.84 6.11 9.35
C CYS A 277 -1.92 7.55 8.80
N LEU A 278 -1.81 7.75 7.49
CA LEU A 278 -2.06 9.06 6.88
C LEU A 278 -3.49 9.53 7.16
N MET A 279 -4.49 8.67 6.93
CA MET A 279 -5.89 9.02 7.18
C MET A 279 -6.16 9.32 8.66
N GLN A 280 -5.64 8.49 9.56
CA GLN A 280 -5.91 8.62 11.00
C GLN A 280 -4.97 9.60 11.71
N ARG A 281 -4.00 10.17 10.99
CA ARG A 281 -2.88 10.96 11.54
C ARG A 281 -2.16 10.21 12.66
N GLU A 282 -1.90 8.93 12.44
CA GLU A 282 -1.19 8.04 13.37
C GLU A 282 0.25 7.76 12.90
N LEU A 283 1.05 7.14 13.76
CA LEU A 283 2.38 6.66 13.41
C LEU A 283 2.31 5.22 12.85
N PRO A 284 2.90 4.97 11.66
CA PRO A 284 3.08 3.60 11.16
C PRO A 284 3.98 2.80 12.09
N VAL A 285 3.75 1.49 12.16
CA VAL A 285 4.53 0.58 13.03
C VAL A 285 6.01 0.57 12.64
N CYS A 286 6.27 0.61 11.34
CA CYS A 286 7.60 0.64 10.76
C CYS A 286 7.55 1.22 9.34
N GLY A 287 8.69 1.75 8.89
CA GLY A 287 8.90 2.10 7.49
C GLY A 287 9.37 0.90 6.67
N ILE A 288 9.71 1.16 5.41
CA ILE A 288 10.29 0.17 4.51
C ILE A 288 11.73 0.53 4.16
N ALA A 289 12.62 -0.46 4.14
CA ALA A 289 14.00 -0.25 3.71
C ALA A 289 14.04 0.14 2.22
N PRO A 290 15.01 0.98 1.80
CA PRO A 290 15.13 1.35 0.39
C PRO A 290 15.35 0.08 -0.43
N PRO A 291 14.58 -0.14 -1.51
CA PRO A 291 14.81 -1.28 -2.37
C PRO A 291 16.12 -1.11 -3.16
N GLU A 292 16.67 -2.22 -3.64
CA GLU A 292 17.72 -2.17 -4.67
C GLU A 292 17.22 -1.43 -5.92
N GLU A 293 18.13 -0.77 -6.64
CA GLU A 293 17.78 -0.06 -7.87
C GLU A 293 17.12 -1.01 -8.88
N GLY A 294 16.01 -0.57 -9.46
CA GLY A 294 15.23 -1.39 -10.40
C GLY A 294 14.44 -2.53 -9.76
N HIS A 295 14.26 -2.53 -8.43
CA HIS A 295 13.29 -3.44 -7.81
C HIS A 295 11.86 -3.11 -8.24
N VAL A 296 11.07 -4.16 -8.45
CA VAL A 296 9.65 -4.07 -8.79
C VAL A 296 8.90 -5.04 -7.88
N ASP A 297 7.99 -4.48 -7.07
CA ASP A 297 7.14 -5.24 -6.14
C ASP A 297 5.81 -5.67 -6.80
N ALA A 298 5.22 -6.76 -6.31
CA ALA A 298 3.99 -7.33 -6.86
C ALA A 298 2.71 -6.50 -6.61
N TYR A 299 2.71 -5.60 -5.61
CA TYR A 299 1.56 -4.75 -5.24
C TYR A 299 1.77 -3.29 -5.58
N VAL A 300 2.97 -2.77 -5.29
CA VAL A 300 3.28 -1.35 -5.45
C VAL A 300 4.24 -1.09 -6.60
N GLY A 301 4.61 -2.12 -7.39
CA GLY A 301 5.39 -1.96 -8.61
C GLY A 301 6.68 -1.18 -8.38
N VAL A 302 6.85 -0.10 -9.14
CA VAL A 302 7.97 0.84 -9.03
C VAL A 302 7.75 1.96 -8.00
N CYS A 303 6.62 1.95 -7.28
CA CYS A 303 6.26 2.95 -6.26
C CYS A 303 6.88 2.66 -4.89
N MET A 304 7.53 1.52 -4.68
CA MET A 304 8.08 1.15 -3.38
C MET A 304 8.99 2.23 -2.76
N PRO A 305 9.88 2.94 -3.50
CA PRO A 305 10.65 4.06 -2.93
C PRO A 305 9.78 5.22 -2.43
N LEU A 306 8.64 5.48 -3.07
CA LEU A 306 7.71 6.53 -2.65
C LEU A 306 7.06 6.21 -1.29
N LEU A 307 6.94 4.93 -0.90
CA LEU A 307 6.44 4.55 0.42
C LEU A 307 7.30 5.12 1.57
N GLN A 308 8.59 5.35 1.33
CA GLN A 308 9.46 5.99 2.33
C GLN A 308 9.08 7.45 2.56
N HIS A 309 8.76 8.18 1.49
CA HIS A 309 8.26 9.53 1.58
C HIS A 309 6.88 9.58 2.25
N LEU A 310 6.00 8.62 1.95
CA LEU A 310 4.70 8.51 2.63
C LEU A 310 4.84 8.19 4.12
N TYR A 311 5.81 7.36 4.51
CA TYR A 311 6.14 7.10 5.92
C TYR A 311 6.56 8.38 6.65
N GLU A 312 7.45 9.19 6.06
CA GLU A 312 7.83 10.48 6.64
C GLU A 312 6.65 11.47 6.66
N LEU A 313 5.78 11.43 5.65
CA LEU A 313 4.55 12.23 5.63
C LEU A 313 3.62 11.87 6.80
N CYS A 314 3.50 10.59 7.17
CA CYS A 314 2.75 10.18 8.37
C CYS A 314 3.32 10.81 9.63
N ARG A 315 4.65 10.79 9.78
CA ARG A 315 5.33 11.35 10.96
C ARG A 315 5.07 12.85 11.09
N ILE A 316 5.24 13.59 9.98
CA ILE A 316 4.97 15.03 9.94
C ILE A 316 3.50 15.31 10.23
N SER A 317 2.58 14.59 9.57
CA SER A 317 1.12 14.72 9.80
C SER A 317 0.74 14.49 11.27
N TYR A 318 1.32 13.47 11.89
CA TYR A 318 1.13 13.12 13.31
C TYR A 318 1.63 14.24 14.24
N HIS A 319 2.85 14.74 14.03
CA HIS A 319 3.41 15.80 14.88
C HIS A 319 2.66 17.12 14.72
N LEU A 320 2.25 17.47 13.49
CA LEU A 320 1.38 18.62 13.23
C LEU A 320 0.02 18.47 13.94
N TYR A 321 -0.51 17.24 14.09
CA TYR A 321 -1.80 17.02 14.75
C TYR A 321 -1.71 17.25 16.26
N HIS A 322 -0.60 16.82 16.85
CA HIS A 322 -0.35 16.91 18.29
C HIS A 322 0.33 18.23 18.68
N GLU A 323 0.42 19.19 17.75
CA GLU A 323 1.04 20.50 17.94
C GLU A 323 2.49 20.42 18.46
N VAL A 324 3.22 19.39 18.05
CA VAL A 324 4.63 19.17 18.43
C VAL A 324 5.54 19.81 17.39
N ASP A 325 6.41 20.72 17.84
CA ASP A 325 7.45 21.38 17.03
C ASP A 325 6.92 21.90 15.68
N VAL A 326 5.75 22.55 15.69
CA VAL A 326 4.98 22.90 14.49
C VAL A 326 5.80 23.64 13.43
N GLU A 327 6.66 24.58 13.82
CA GLU A 327 7.54 25.30 12.89
C GLU A 327 8.55 24.36 12.21
N GLU A 328 9.18 23.46 12.97
CA GLU A 328 10.10 22.45 12.44
C GLU A 328 9.38 21.48 11.51
N GLN A 329 8.18 21.02 11.89
CA GLN A 329 7.39 20.11 11.07
C GLN A 329 6.86 20.78 9.79
N THR A 330 6.57 22.08 9.84
CA THR A 330 6.20 22.85 8.64
C THR A 330 7.39 22.95 7.67
N LEU A 331 8.59 23.21 8.19
CA LEU A 331 9.81 23.20 7.38
C LEU A 331 10.11 21.80 6.83
N ALA A 332 9.92 20.75 7.63
CA ALA A 332 10.07 19.36 7.20
C ALA A 332 9.07 19.00 6.08
N LEU A 333 7.84 19.51 6.16
CA LEU A 333 6.81 19.35 5.12
C LEU A 333 7.26 20.00 3.80
N ASP A 334 7.83 21.20 3.85
CA ASP A 334 8.37 21.89 2.66
C ASP A 334 9.54 21.14 2.02
N VAL A 335 10.41 20.54 2.83
CA VAL A 335 11.52 19.70 2.34
C VAL A 335 10.98 18.43 1.71
N LEU A 336 10.01 17.76 2.35
CA LEU A 336 9.41 16.53 1.85
C LEU A 336 8.61 16.76 0.57
N GLU A 337 7.88 17.86 0.46
CA GLU A 337 7.16 18.24 -0.75
C GLU A 337 8.12 18.34 -1.94
N LYS A 338 9.24 19.07 -1.79
CA LYS A 338 10.25 19.19 -2.85
C LYS A 338 10.86 17.83 -3.22
N ALA A 339 11.08 16.97 -2.23
CA ALA A 339 11.61 15.63 -2.46
C ALA A 339 10.62 14.78 -3.28
N ILE A 340 9.33 14.79 -2.93
CA ILE A 340 8.27 14.07 -3.68
C ILE A 340 8.08 14.67 -5.07
N GLU A 341 8.13 16.00 -5.20
CA GLU A 341 8.02 16.68 -6.49
C GLU A 341 9.18 16.29 -7.43
N ALA A 342 10.40 16.20 -6.92
CA ALA A 342 11.57 15.76 -7.68
C ALA A 342 11.61 14.24 -7.94
N TRP A 343 10.92 13.44 -7.11
CA TRP A 343 10.95 11.98 -7.18
C TRP A 343 10.39 11.47 -8.52
N GLN A 344 11.07 10.46 -9.07
CA GLN A 344 10.64 9.66 -10.22
C GLN A 344 10.97 8.19 -9.94
N PRO A 345 10.16 7.24 -10.42
CA PRO A 345 10.47 5.83 -10.28
C PRO A 345 11.74 5.48 -11.08
N VAL A 346 12.62 4.67 -10.50
CA VAL A 346 13.77 4.10 -11.21
C VAL A 346 13.29 2.93 -12.05
N ILE A 347 13.34 3.08 -13.37
CA ILE A 347 12.86 2.07 -14.31
C ILE A 347 13.99 1.06 -14.63
N PRO A 348 13.78 -0.24 -14.42
CA PRO A 348 14.77 -1.26 -14.78
C PRO A 348 15.09 -1.24 -16.28
N PRO A 349 16.34 -1.49 -16.71
CA PRO A 349 16.69 -1.53 -18.14
C PRO A 349 15.93 -2.62 -18.92
N ASP A 350 15.53 -3.70 -18.26
CA ASP A 350 14.80 -4.83 -18.82
C ASP A 350 13.27 -4.73 -18.64
N PHE A 351 12.74 -3.58 -18.19
CA PHE A 351 11.35 -3.44 -17.74
C PHE A 351 10.31 -3.90 -18.76
N THR A 352 10.46 -3.51 -20.04
CA THR A 352 9.54 -3.90 -21.13
C THR A 352 9.75 -5.33 -21.64
N ASN A 353 10.88 -5.95 -21.30
CA ASN A 353 11.18 -7.34 -21.65
C ASN A 353 10.73 -8.30 -20.54
N ARG A 354 10.73 -7.82 -19.28
CA ARG A 354 10.40 -8.59 -18.09
C ARG A 354 8.91 -8.59 -17.77
N PHE A 355 8.19 -7.52 -18.10
CA PHE A 355 6.77 -7.37 -17.80
C PHE A 355 5.95 -7.14 -19.06
N THR A 356 4.69 -7.53 -19.01
CA THR A 356 3.73 -7.27 -20.10
C THR A 356 3.49 -5.77 -20.26
N THR A 357 3.05 -5.36 -21.46
CA THR A 357 2.69 -3.96 -21.73
C THR A 357 1.64 -3.42 -20.75
N SER A 358 0.65 -4.24 -20.38
CA SER A 358 -0.39 -3.87 -19.41
C SER A 358 0.21 -3.61 -18.02
N GLU A 359 1.09 -4.50 -17.55
CA GLU A 359 1.79 -4.34 -16.26
C GLU A 359 2.66 -3.08 -16.24
N VAL A 360 3.39 -2.79 -17.32
CA VAL A 360 4.18 -1.57 -17.45
C VAL A 360 3.30 -0.32 -17.36
N ILE A 361 2.17 -0.30 -18.08
CA ILE A 361 1.20 0.80 -18.03
C ILE A 361 0.67 0.99 -16.61
N HIS A 362 0.28 -0.10 -15.95
CA HIS A 362 -0.26 -0.09 -14.60
C HIS A 362 0.76 0.44 -13.58
N MET A 363 1.99 -0.08 -13.58
CA MET A 363 3.04 0.34 -12.65
C MET A 363 3.41 1.82 -12.83
N LEU A 364 3.53 2.29 -14.07
CA LEU A 364 3.83 3.69 -14.35
C LEU A 364 2.66 4.60 -13.95
N ALA A 365 1.42 4.20 -14.22
CA ALA A 365 0.23 4.95 -13.79
C ALA A 365 0.14 5.03 -12.27
N GLN A 366 0.32 3.90 -11.57
CA GLN A 366 0.32 3.84 -10.11
C GLN A 366 1.33 4.82 -9.50
N SER A 367 2.54 4.91 -10.07
CA SER A 367 3.57 5.84 -9.58
C SER A 367 3.17 7.31 -9.69
N ARG A 368 2.55 7.71 -10.81
CA ARG A 368 2.06 9.07 -11.01
C ARG A 368 0.88 9.39 -10.09
N ILE A 369 -0.04 8.43 -9.95
CA ILE A 369 -1.24 8.55 -9.11
C ILE A 369 -0.85 8.70 -7.64
N TYR A 370 0.02 7.85 -7.11
CA TYR A 370 0.48 7.96 -5.71
C TYR A 370 1.28 9.23 -5.46
N LYS A 371 2.14 9.64 -6.40
CA LYS A 371 2.85 10.92 -6.29
C LYS A 371 1.87 12.09 -6.20
N THR A 372 0.87 12.11 -7.08
CA THR A 372 -0.15 13.17 -7.10
C THR A 372 -1.00 13.14 -5.82
N ALA A 373 -1.35 11.95 -5.33
CA ALA A 373 -2.07 11.78 -4.08
C ALA A 373 -1.27 12.26 -2.86
N ALA A 374 0.04 12.01 -2.82
CA ALA A 374 0.92 12.53 -1.78
C ALA A 374 0.95 14.07 -1.81
N MET A 375 1.06 14.68 -3.00
CA MET A 375 0.99 16.13 -3.15
C MET A 375 -0.36 16.71 -2.74
N LEU A 376 -1.47 16.04 -3.08
CA LEU A 376 -2.81 16.41 -2.63
C LEU A 376 -2.94 16.34 -1.10
N PHE A 377 -2.39 15.30 -0.48
CA PHE A 377 -2.37 15.17 0.97
C PHE A 377 -1.56 16.28 1.64
N ILE A 378 -0.35 16.57 1.13
CA ILE A 378 0.48 17.69 1.60
C ILE A 378 -0.27 19.03 1.48
N HIS A 379 -0.97 19.24 0.36
CA HIS A 379 -1.80 20.42 0.17
C HIS A 379 -2.90 20.52 1.24
N ARG A 380 -3.59 19.42 1.54
CA ARG A 380 -4.66 19.39 2.55
C ARG A 380 -4.17 19.41 4.00
N LEU A 381 -2.89 19.13 4.25
CA LEU A 381 -2.26 19.44 5.53
C LEU A 381 -2.10 20.95 5.76
N ARG A 382 -1.93 21.73 4.68
CA ARG A 382 -1.72 23.18 4.76
C ARG A 382 -3.00 23.98 4.64
N TYR A 383 -3.93 23.53 3.80
CA TYR A 383 -5.11 24.29 3.41
C TYR A 383 -6.39 23.49 3.68
N LYS A 384 -7.29 24.10 4.45
CA LYS A 384 -8.59 23.52 4.77
C LYS A 384 -9.53 23.63 3.56
N PHE A 385 -10.70 23.01 3.61
CA PHE A 385 -11.68 23.21 2.55
C PHE A 385 -12.07 24.68 2.41
N GLY A 386 -12.22 25.15 1.18
CA GLY A 386 -12.44 26.57 0.86
C GLY A 386 -11.15 27.35 0.64
N GLU A 387 -9.98 26.79 0.98
CA GLU A 387 -8.68 27.42 0.78
C GLU A 387 -7.90 26.70 -0.33
N LYS A 388 -7.52 27.46 -1.38
CA LYS A 388 -6.76 26.95 -2.53
C LYS A 388 -7.36 25.65 -3.12
N ASP A 389 -8.69 25.56 -3.14
CA ASP A 389 -9.42 24.38 -3.64
C ASP A 389 -9.19 24.13 -5.13
N ASP A 390 -8.87 25.16 -5.92
CA ASP A 390 -8.60 24.99 -7.36
C ASP A 390 -7.43 24.02 -7.60
N MET A 391 -6.38 24.11 -6.78
CA MET A 391 -5.22 23.22 -6.89
C MET A 391 -5.54 21.80 -6.43
N ALA A 392 -6.31 21.66 -5.35
CA ALA A 392 -6.79 20.36 -4.88
C ALA A 392 -7.70 19.68 -5.92
N SER A 393 -8.62 20.44 -6.52
CA SER A 393 -9.52 19.97 -7.57
C SER A 393 -8.74 19.53 -8.82
N ALA A 394 -7.71 20.28 -9.21
CA ALA A 394 -6.84 19.89 -10.32
C ALA A 394 -6.10 18.57 -10.07
N MET A 395 -5.53 18.39 -8.87
CA MET A 395 -4.86 17.14 -8.49
C MET A 395 -5.84 15.96 -8.42
N SER A 396 -7.03 16.15 -7.84
CA SER A 396 -8.09 15.14 -7.80
C SER A 396 -8.51 14.71 -9.21
N LYS A 397 -8.79 15.69 -10.09
CA LYS A 397 -9.16 15.42 -11.50
C LYS A 397 -8.05 14.70 -12.24
N SER A 398 -6.78 15.02 -11.98
CA SER A 398 -5.62 14.31 -12.54
C SER A 398 -5.59 12.84 -12.10
N ILE A 399 -5.80 12.55 -10.82
CA ILE A 399 -5.85 11.17 -10.29
C ILE A 399 -6.97 10.36 -10.98
N ILE A 400 -8.19 10.90 -11.00
CA ILE A 400 -9.34 10.22 -11.61
C ILE A 400 -9.13 10.03 -13.13
N SER A 401 -8.54 11.02 -13.80
CA SER A 401 -8.21 10.94 -15.23
C SER A 401 -7.17 9.84 -15.52
N ASP A 402 -6.10 9.76 -14.74
CA ASP A 402 -5.07 8.73 -14.90
C ASP A 402 -5.64 7.32 -14.67
N LEU A 403 -6.53 7.15 -13.69
CA LEU A 403 -7.24 5.88 -13.46
C LEU A 403 -8.13 5.50 -14.65
N LYS A 404 -8.95 6.44 -15.15
CA LYS A 404 -9.82 6.22 -16.32
C LYS A 404 -9.02 5.91 -17.58
N MET A 405 -7.93 6.62 -17.82
CA MET A 405 -7.06 6.40 -18.97
C MET A 405 -6.38 5.02 -18.90
N THR A 406 -5.90 4.64 -17.71
CA THR A 406 -5.30 3.33 -17.48
C THR A 406 -6.29 2.22 -17.78
N LEU A 407 -7.53 2.31 -17.27
CA LEU A 407 -8.60 1.36 -17.59
C LEU A 407 -8.91 1.33 -19.10
N MET A 408 -9.01 2.48 -19.75
CA MET A 408 -9.32 2.57 -21.17
C MET A 408 -8.26 1.88 -22.05
N VAL A 409 -6.97 2.09 -21.73
CA VAL A 409 -5.85 1.58 -22.52
C VAL A 409 -5.55 0.12 -22.22
N SER A 410 -5.50 -0.26 -20.94
CA SER A 410 -5.15 -1.61 -20.51
C SER A 410 -6.31 -2.60 -20.54
N LYS A 411 -7.56 -2.08 -20.58
CA LYS A 411 -8.81 -2.86 -20.44
C LYS A 411 -8.95 -3.58 -19.10
N ASP A 412 -8.16 -3.20 -18.10
CA ASP A 412 -8.20 -3.75 -16.74
C ASP A 412 -8.17 -2.63 -15.70
N THR A 413 -8.74 -2.87 -14.51
CA THR A 413 -8.69 -1.91 -13.40
C THR A 413 -7.29 -1.85 -12.82
N LEU A 414 -6.85 -0.64 -12.47
CA LEU A 414 -5.60 -0.48 -11.77
C LEU A 414 -5.79 -0.94 -10.32
N ARG A 415 -5.00 -1.91 -9.90
CA ARG A 415 -5.01 -2.41 -8.53
C ARG A 415 -4.25 -1.47 -7.62
N CYS A 416 -4.44 -1.65 -6.32
CA CYS A 416 -3.51 -1.08 -5.35
C CYS A 416 -3.62 0.45 -5.19
N VAL A 417 -4.76 1.06 -5.55
CA VAL A 417 -4.98 2.53 -5.67
C VAL A 417 -6.20 3.06 -4.89
N SER A 418 -6.69 2.28 -3.92
CA SER A 418 -7.84 2.66 -3.08
C SER A 418 -7.62 3.98 -2.33
N PHE A 419 -6.43 4.17 -1.76
CA PHE A 419 -6.08 5.40 -1.03
C PHE A 419 -6.01 6.65 -1.94
N PRO A 420 -5.27 6.66 -3.07
CA PRO A 420 -5.30 7.77 -4.01
C PRO A 420 -6.70 8.11 -4.54
N TYR A 421 -7.50 7.10 -4.88
CA TYR A 421 -8.87 7.30 -5.34
C TYR A 421 -9.72 7.99 -4.26
N MET A 422 -9.64 7.51 -3.00
CA MET A 422 -10.36 8.08 -1.87
C MET A 422 -10.03 9.56 -1.67
N LEU A 423 -8.74 9.92 -1.67
CA LEU A 423 -8.31 11.32 -1.55
C LEU A 423 -8.87 12.18 -2.67
N ALA A 424 -8.86 11.70 -3.91
CA ALA A 424 -9.44 12.42 -5.03
C ALA A 424 -10.97 12.58 -4.89
N ALA A 425 -11.68 11.53 -4.46
CA ALA A 425 -13.13 11.53 -4.32
C ALA A 425 -13.62 12.49 -3.20
N ILE A 426 -12.86 12.63 -2.11
CA ILE A 426 -13.15 13.62 -1.05
C ILE A 426 -13.29 15.05 -1.62
N GLU A 427 -12.53 15.37 -2.68
CA GLU A 427 -12.49 16.71 -3.27
C GLU A 427 -13.72 17.06 -4.13
N ALA A 428 -14.62 16.11 -4.39
CA ALA A 428 -15.82 16.34 -5.21
C ALA A 428 -16.75 17.36 -4.55
N LYS A 429 -17.02 18.50 -5.20
CA LYS A 429 -17.71 19.65 -4.59
C LYS A 429 -19.21 19.64 -4.78
N ASP A 430 -19.65 19.64 -6.04
CA ASP A 430 -21.06 19.71 -6.41
C ASP A 430 -21.70 18.34 -6.60
N ALA A 431 -23.02 18.31 -6.78
CA ALA A 431 -23.76 17.06 -6.93
C ALA A 431 -23.28 16.21 -8.13
N ALA A 432 -22.89 16.86 -9.24
CA ALA A 432 -22.42 16.17 -10.43
C ALA A 432 -21.01 15.56 -10.22
N GLU A 433 -20.11 16.28 -9.53
CA GLU A 433 -18.80 15.77 -9.15
C GLU A 433 -18.93 14.60 -8.16
N LYS A 434 -19.83 14.70 -7.17
CA LYS A 434 -20.10 13.63 -6.18
C LYS A 434 -20.64 12.38 -6.86
N GLU A 435 -21.62 12.52 -7.74
CA GLU A 435 -22.16 11.42 -8.55
C GLU A 435 -21.08 10.79 -9.43
N THR A 436 -20.26 11.63 -10.09
CA THR A 436 -19.13 11.17 -10.90
C THR A 436 -18.11 10.39 -10.08
N ALA A 437 -17.84 10.81 -8.84
CA ALA A 437 -16.94 10.09 -7.94
C ALA A 437 -17.50 8.71 -7.58
N VAL A 438 -18.77 8.62 -7.17
CA VAL A 438 -19.43 7.34 -6.85
C VAL A 438 -19.46 6.40 -8.07
N GLU A 439 -19.75 6.92 -9.26
CA GLU A 439 -19.77 6.10 -10.48
C GLU A 439 -18.35 5.67 -10.90
N ALA A 440 -17.36 6.55 -10.72
CA ALA A 440 -15.96 6.20 -10.89
C ALA A 440 -15.53 5.09 -9.93
N MET A 441 -16.07 5.02 -8.71
CA MET A 441 -15.79 3.92 -7.79
C MET A 441 -16.18 2.57 -8.39
N LYS A 442 -17.38 2.50 -8.99
CA LYS A 442 -17.92 1.25 -9.53
C LYS A 442 -17.05 0.69 -10.66
N SER A 443 -16.47 1.59 -11.46
CA SER A 443 -15.69 1.27 -12.67
C SER A 443 -14.18 1.22 -12.47
N LEU A 444 -13.61 2.00 -11.55
CA LEU A 444 -12.15 2.18 -11.38
C LEU A 444 -11.57 1.43 -10.20
N THR A 445 -12.39 1.08 -9.20
CA THR A 445 -11.94 0.25 -8.07
C THR A 445 -12.28 -1.20 -8.33
N ASP A 446 -11.37 -2.09 -7.90
CA ASP A 446 -11.46 -3.53 -8.16
C ASP A 446 -12.89 -4.05 -7.92
N ALA A 447 -13.38 -4.85 -8.86
CA ALA A 447 -14.77 -5.27 -8.93
C ALA A 447 -15.24 -6.08 -7.71
N PHE A 448 -14.33 -6.44 -6.82
CA PHE A 448 -14.41 -7.63 -5.99
C PHE A 448 -14.64 -7.37 -4.51
N ASN A 449 -15.05 -6.16 -4.11
CA ASN A 449 -15.38 -5.91 -2.72
C ASN A 449 -16.58 -4.97 -2.58
N THR A 450 -17.78 -5.55 -2.77
CA THR A 450 -19.06 -4.84 -2.60
C THR A 450 -19.15 -4.19 -1.22
N ARG A 451 -18.67 -4.86 -0.16
CA ARG A 451 -18.68 -4.30 1.20
C ARG A 451 -17.81 -3.06 1.30
N TYR A 452 -16.58 -3.12 0.79
CA TYR A 452 -15.69 -1.96 0.71
C TYR A 452 -16.32 -0.81 -0.09
N LYS A 453 -16.95 -1.08 -1.25
CA LYS A 453 -17.63 -0.06 -2.05
C LYS A 453 -18.75 0.62 -1.25
N THR A 454 -19.58 -0.15 -0.55
CA THR A 454 -20.62 0.38 0.33
C THR A 454 -20.04 1.21 1.48
N SER A 455 -18.96 0.73 2.13
CA SER A 455 -18.30 1.47 3.21
C SER A 455 -17.64 2.76 2.71
N MET A 456 -17.01 2.75 1.53
CA MET A 456 -16.43 3.92 0.88
C MET A 456 -17.50 4.93 0.50
N GLU A 457 -18.63 4.50 -0.07
CA GLU A 457 -19.75 5.38 -0.38
C GLU A 457 -20.32 6.06 0.88
N ALA A 458 -20.55 5.28 1.94
CA ALA A 458 -21.02 5.80 3.22
C ALA A 458 -20.03 6.81 3.83
N PHE A 459 -18.74 6.50 3.76
CA PHE A 459 -17.67 7.40 4.21
C PHE A 459 -17.65 8.70 3.39
N LEU A 460 -17.66 8.63 2.06
CA LEU A 460 -17.62 9.80 1.18
C LEU A 460 -18.83 10.70 1.38
N ASN A 461 -20.04 10.12 1.45
CA ASN A 461 -21.25 10.87 1.75
C ASN A 461 -21.14 11.61 3.09
N ALA A 462 -20.65 10.93 4.14
CA ALA A 462 -20.46 11.56 5.44
C ALA A 462 -19.41 12.69 5.41
N VAL A 463 -18.32 12.55 4.65
CA VAL A 463 -17.33 13.62 4.44
C VAL A 463 -17.96 14.82 3.75
N TRP A 464 -18.70 14.58 2.66
CA TRP A 464 -19.33 15.64 1.90
C TRP A 464 -20.39 16.38 2.71
N ASP A 465 -21.21 15.67 3.46
CA ASP A 465 -22.21 16.26 4.36
C ASP A 465 -21.54 17.12 5.45
N GLN A 466 -20.45 16.64 6.06
CA GLN A 466 -19.71 17.41 7.05
C GLN A 466 -19.03 18.64 6.46
N ARG A 467 -18.47 18.54 5.25
CA ARG A 467 -17.88 19.68 4.54
C ARG A 467 -18.94 20.73 4.22
N ASP A 468 -20.09 20.31 3.69
CA ASP A 468 -21.16 21.22 3.30
C ASP A 468 -21.77 21.91 4.54
N ALA A 469 -21.81 21.22 5.69
CA ALA A 469 -22.23 21.78 6.97
C ALA A 469 -21.17 22.66 7.67
N ASN A 470 -19.87 22.42 7.42
CA ASN A 470 -18.75 23.12 8.08
C ASN A 470 -17.73 23.64 7.06
N PRO A 471 -18.04 24.72 6.32
CA PRO A 471 -17.07 25.36 5.42
C PRO A 471 -15.82 25.78 6.19
N GLY A 472 -14.62 25.53 5.65
CA GLY A 472 -13.36 25.87 6.32
C GLY A 472 -12.80 24.80 7.26
N MET A 473 -13.44 23.63 7.40
CA MET A 473 -12.91 22.52 8.19
C MET A 473 -11.92 21.67 7.38
N SER A 474 -10.91 21.09 8.04
CA SER A 474 -10.05 20.08 7.41
C SER A 474 -10.74 18.72 7.48
N TRP A 475 -10.78 17.97 6.38
CA TRP A 475 -11.33 16.60 6.41
C TRP A 475 -10.55 15.68 7.35
N LEU A 476 -9.25 15.95 7.53
CA LEU A 476 -8.40 15.19 8.46
C LEU A 476 -8.89 15.30 9.91
N ASP A 477 -9.50 16.45 10.27
CA ASP A 477 -10.06 16.66 11.61
C ASP A 477 -11.46 16.03 11.75
N MET A 478 -12.12 15.70 10.64
CA MET A 478 -13.44 15.01 10.61
C MET A 478 -13.29 13.51 10.87
N MET A 479 -12.13 12.93 10.55
CA MET A 479 -11.83 11.49 10.60
C MET A 479 -12.33 10.73 11.83
N PRO A 480 -12.19 11.25 13.07
CA PRO A 480 -12.69 10.56 14.26
C PRO A 480 -14.21 10.35 14.31
N ASN A 481 -14.97 11.11 13.54
CA ASN A 481 -16.44 11.12 13.51
C ASN A 481 -17.02 10.48 12.24
N LEU A 482 -16.18 10.03 11.32
CA LEU A 482 -16.62 9.44 10.06
C LEU A 482 -16.85 7.93 10.20
N PRO A 483 -17.69 7.33 9.34
CA PRO A 483 -17.80 5.88 9.26
C PRO A 483 -16.42 5.23 9.05
N PRO A 484 -16.17 4.06 9.64
CA PRO A 484 -14.90 3.38 9.46
C PRO A 484 -14.71 2.99 7.99
N ILE A 485 -13.49 3.18 7.48
CA ILE A 485 -13.13 2.80 6.13
C ILE A 485 -11.79 2.08 6.11
N SER A 486 -11.71 1.05 5.26
CA SER A 486 -10.47 0.33 4.99
C SER A 486 -9.89 0.83 3.68
N VAL A 487 -8.88 1.69 3.73
CA VAL A 487 -8.08 1.99 2.53
C VAL A 487 -7.03 0.90 2.36
N GLY A 488 -7.42 -0.17 1.69
CA GLY A 488 -6.47 -1.18 1.25
C GLY A 488 -5.42 -0.59 0.30
N VAL A 489 -4.43 -1.41 -0.02
CA VAL A 489 -3.70 -1.25 -1.26
C VAL A 489 -4.63 -1.84 -2.31
#